data_AF-A0A328NJB3-F1
#
_entry.id   AF-A0A328NJB3-F1
#
_cell.length_a   1.000
_cell.length_b   1.000
_cell.length_c   1.000
_cell.angle_alpha   90.00
_cell.angle_beta   90.00
_cell.angle_gamma   90.00
#
_symmetry.space_group_name_H-M   'P 1'
#
loop_
_entity.id
_entity.type
_entity.pdbx_description
1 polymer ?
#
loop_
_entity_poly.entity_id
_entity_poly.type
_entity_poly.pdbx_seq_one_letter_code
_entity_poly.pdbx_strand_id
1 'polypeptide(L)'
;MALTPRQKLVRAGFLIPLAYFVLLITTSLGDVWAAWWSGDSTADIRLWWWPMLIWSRLGKSLQLLAGLTVILDLIDLDKLRQFAVKLDRRGRDLSLLAPIERHRAKVYGVREELAGCIVDTKTLAARGGATLDISSLRVKPSLTVSEATTNMLSTVDVPELLSRIHAEAAKEGWSGAKLTRRVRARIDSFLAGQLGPGEQGWSGEVAYQFRARSSIFGIFGLVVAVVLTAAVSVALTSTTLSGWISAPIAIAVFFVSVTIGILPFDDWRLGGSLLAAWRLGCARVLCLFADMIGITRPGHVFRWVALLLFLAGMHFDLLAA
;
A
#
# COMPACT_ATOMS: atom_id res chain seq x y z
N MET A 1 39.12 25.45 -17.30
CA MET A 1 37.85 26.20 -17.12
C MET A 1 37.84 26.77 -15.71
N ALA A 2 37.93 28.09 -15.54
CA ALA A 2 37.95 28.71 -14.23
C ALA A 2 36.53 28.77 -13.64
N LEU A 3 36.34 28.29 -12.40
CA LEU A 3 35.06 28.33 -11.71
C LEU A 3 34.63 29.77 -11.43
N THR A 4 33.35 30.06 -11.64
CA THR A 4 32.78 31.39 -11.38
C THR A 4 32.81 31.70 -9.87
N PRO A 5 32.88 32.98 -9.45
CA PRO A 5 32.91 33.38 -8.04
C PRO A 5 31.76 32.80 -7.22
N ARG A 6 30.57 32.67 -7.84
CA ARG A 6 29.38 32.10 -7.21
C ARG A 6 29.50 30.60 -6.95
N GLN A 7 30.11 29.85 -7.86
CA GLN A 7 30.41 28.42 -7.67
C GLN A 7 31.47 28.19 -6.57
N LYS A 8 32.44 29.11 -6.42
CA LYS A 8 33.41 29.08 -5.31
C LYS A 8 32.73 29.31 -3.96
N LEU A 9 31.78 30.25 -3.89
CA LEU A 9 31.05 30.55 -2.66
C LEU A 9 30.15 29.38 -2.19
N VAL A 10 29.44 28.73 -3.12
CA VAL A 10 28.60 27.56 -2.81
C VAL A 10 29.46 26.36 -2.35
N ARG A 11 30.63 26.16 -2.96
CA ARG A 11 31.58 25.12 -2.51
C ARG A 11 32.15 25.45 -1.13
N ALA A 12 32.55 26.70 -0.88
CA ALA A 12 33.06 27.12 0.43
C ALA A 12 32.00 26.95 1.54
N GLY A 13 30.74 27.30 1.25
CA GLY A 13 29.62 27.13 2.19
C GLY A 13 29.33 25.67 2.55
N PHE A 14 29.67 24.70 1.68
CA PHE A 14 29.51 23.27 1.97
C PHE A 14 30.75 22.65 2.62
N LEU A 15 31.95 23.12 2.25
CA LEU A 15 33.21 22.59 2.77
C LEU A 15 33.46 22.95 4.24
N ILE A 16 33.05 24.15 4.70
CA ILE A 16 33.26 24.56 6.09
C ILE A 16 32.45 23.71 7.08
N PRO A 17 31.13 23.50 6.90
CA PRO A 17 30.36 22.60 7.76
C PRO A 17 30.84 21.15 7.68
N LEU A 18 31.23 20.69 6.49
CA LEU A 18 31.75 19.34 6.30
C LEU A 18 33.07 19.14 7.05
N ALA A 19 34.01 20.09 6.95
CA ALA A 19 35.28 20.04 7.67
C ALA A 19 35.07 20.10 9.19
N TYR A 20 34.16 20.96 9.66
CA TYR A 20 33.78 21.02 11.07
C TYR A 20 33.16 19.69 11.55
N PHE A 21 32.28 19.09 10.75
CA PHE A 21 31.66 17.80 11.04
C PHE A 21 32.69 16.66 11.09
N VAL A 22 33.63 16.61 10.15
CA VAL A 22 34.73 15.63 10.15
C VAL A 22 35.63 15.82 11.36
N LEU A 23 35.97 17.07 11.71
CA LEU A 23 36.75 17.37 12.90
C LEU A 23 36.02 16.91 14.18
N LEU A 24 34.73 17.21 14.31
CA LEU A 24 33.90 16.80 15.44
C LEU A 24 33.80 15.26 15.57
N ILE A 25 33.66 14.57 14.44
CA ILE A 25 33.68 13.10 14.38
C ILE A 25 35.01 12.57 14.86
N THR A 26 36.11 13.06 14.30
CA THR A 26 37.44 12.50 14.56
C THR A 26 37.89 12.71 16.00
N THR A 27 37.62 13.87 16.61
CA THR A 27 37.98 14.10 18.02
C THR A 27 37.18 13.20 18.95
N SER A 28 35.86 13.15 18.79
CA SER A 28 34.98 12.35 19.65
C SER A 28 35.18 10.84 19.50
N LEU A 29 35.52 10.36 18.30
CA LEU A 29 35.86 8.95 18.07
C LEU A 29 37.23 8.60 18.67
N GLY A 30 38.16 9.55 18.73
CA GLY A 30 39.48 9.35 19.33
C GLY A 30 39.40 8.91 20.78
N ASP A 31 38.53 9.53 21.57
CA ASP A 31 38.34 9.19 22.98
C ASP A 31 37.75 7.78 23.17
N VAL A 32 36.78 7.40 22.34
CA VAL A 32 36.19 6.06 22.36
C VAL A 32 37.21 5.00 21.92
N TRP A 33 38.00 5.31 20.89
CA TRP A 33 39.08 4.43 20.43
C TRP A 33 40.17 4.25 21.50
N ALA A 34 40.54 5.32 22.21
CA ALA A 34 41.52 5.24 23.28
C ALA A 34 41.03 4.33 24.42
N ALA A 35 39.75 4.49 24.83
CA ALA A 35 39.12 3.63 25.84
C ALA A 35 38.99 2.17 25.38
N TRP A 36 38.64 1.94 24.11
CA TRP A 36 38.60 0.59 23.55
C TRP A 36 40.00 -0.06 23.54
N TRP A 37 41.03 0.70 23.17
CA TRP A 37 42.41 0.19 23.10
C TRP A 37 43.02 -0.06 24.49
N SER A 38 42.58 0.64 25.53
CA SER A 38 42.96 0.35 26.92
C SER A 38 42.25 -0.87 27.50
N GLY A 39 41.26 -1.43 26.79
CA GLY A 39 40.43 -2.53 27.28
C GLY A 39 39.36 -2.10 28.27
N ASP A 40 39.08 -0.80 28.37
CA ASP A 40 38.00 -0.28 29.19
C ASP A 40 36.65 -0.56 28.52
N SER A 41 35.62 -0.79 29.34
CA SER A 41 34.25 -0.98 28.84
C SER A 41 33.77 0.30 28.15
N THR A 42 33.49 0.22 26.86
CA THR A 42 32.93 1.33 26.08
C THR A 42 31.41 1.46 26.20
N ALA A 43 30.75 0.52 26.88
CA ALA A 43 29.29 0.45 26.97
C ALA A 43 28.65 1.70 27.62
N ASP A 44 29.35 2.30 28.60
CA ASP A 44 28.88 3.48 29.32
C ASP A 44 29.34 4.81 28.69
N ILE A 45 30.23 4.75 27.71
CA ILE A 45 30.71 5.94 27.01
C ILE A 45 29.59 6.48 26.13
N ARG A 46 29.43 7.81 26.15
CA ARG A 46 28.45 8.52 25.33
C ARG A 46 29.14 9.24 24.19
N LEU A 47 28.96 8.75 22.96
CA LEU A 47 29.37 9.47 21.77
C LEU A 47 28.26 10.45 21.38
N TRP A 48 28.58 11.75 21.37
CA TRP A 48 27.62 12.84 21.13
C TRP A 48 26.31 12.68 21.93
N TRP A 49 26.46 12.55 23.25
CA TRP A 49 25.35 12.44 24.22
C TRP A 49 24.58 11.11 24.17
N TRP A 50 24.91 10.21 23.24
CA TRP A 50 24.19 8.96 23.01
C TRP A 50 25.05 7.76 23.42
N PRO A 51 24.46 6.75 24.10
CA PRO A 51 25.20 5.56 24.51
C PRO A 51 25.72 4.78 23.29
N MET A 52 26.92 4.22 23.41
CA MET A 52 27.57 3.44 22.34
C MET A 52 26.70 2.29 21.80
N LEU A 53 25.81 1.73 22.61
CA LEU A 53 24.85 0.71 22.16
C LEU A 53 23.95 1.18 21.01
N ILE A 54 23.53 2.45 21.00
CA ILE A 54 22.72 3.00 19.89
C ILE A 54 23.58 3.14 18.64
N TRP A 55 24.84 3.56 18.79
CA TRP A 55 25.79 3.66 17.70
C TRP A 55 26.08 2.31 17.05
N SER A 56 26.22 1.22 17.81
CA SER A 56 26.31 -0.14 17.24
C SER A 56 25.11 -0.51 16.37
N ARG A 57 23.88 -0.20 16.83
CA ARG A 57 22.66 -0.49 16.05
C ARG A 57 22.59 0.34 14.76
N LEU A 58 23.00 1.60 14.84
CA LEU A 58 23.19 2.43 13.64
C LEU A 58 24.26 1.81 12.73
N GLY A 59 25.34 1.29 13.29
CA GLY A 59 26.39 0.61 12.54
C GLY A 59 25.89 -0.59 11.75
N LYS A 60 25.08 -1.46 12.37
CA LYS A 60 24.42 -2.58 11.68
C LYS A 60 23.46 -2.11 10.58
N SER A 61 22.76 -1.01 10.80
CA SER A 61 21.88 -0.41 9.78
C SER A 61 22.68 0.14 8.60
N LEU A 62 23.83 0.78 8.85
CA LEU A 62 24.74 1.26 7.81
C LEU A 62 25.36 0.10 7.01
N GLN A 63 25.74 -0.99 7.67
CA GLN A 63 26.21 -2.21 7.00
C GLN A 63 25.11 -2.84 6.11
N LEU A 64 23.86 -2.88 6.59
CA LEU A 64 22.72 -3.35 5.79
C LEU A 64 22.51 -2.46 4.56
N LEU A 65 22.52 -1.14 4.73
CA LEU A 65 22.40 -0.19 3.62
C LEU A 65 23.55 -0.30 2.64
N ALA A 66 24.77 -0.54 3.12
CA ALA A 66 25.92 -0.82 2.26
C ALA A 66 25.70 -2.08 1.43
N GLY A 67 25.29 -3.19 2.06
CA GLY A 67 24.95 -4.44 1.38
C GLY A 67 23.84 -4.25 0.36
N LEU A 68 22.78 -3.53 0.72
CA LEU A 68 21.68 -3.19 -0.18
C LEU A 68 22.16 -2.35 -1.37
N THR A 69 23.05 -1.38 -1.15
CA THR A 69 23.64 -0.56 -2.21
C THR A 69 24.45 -1.43 -3.18
N VAL A 70 25.20 -2.41 -2.67
CA VAL A 70 25.93 -3.38 -3.51
C VAL A 70 24.98 -4.28 -4.30
N ILE A 71 23.92 -4.79 -3.67
CA ILE A 71 22.88 -5.57 -4.35
C ILE A 71 22.23 -4.74 -5.46
N LEU A 72 21.91 -3.47 -5.19
CA LEU A 72 21.34 -2.56 -6.18
C LEU A 72 22.31 -2.25 -7.32
N ASP A 73 23.63 -2.17 -7.05
CA ASP A 73 24.66 -2.04 -8.10
C ASP A 73 24.82 -3.33 -8.94
N LEU A 74 24.54 -4.50 -8.35
CA LEU A 74 24.53 -5.78 -9.05
C LEU A 74 23.27 -5.96 -9.91
N ILE A 75 22.15 -5.33 -9.54
CA ILE A 75 20.95 -5.35 -10.38
C ILE A 75 21.21 -4.51 -11.62
N ASP A 76 21.05 -5.16 -12.76
CA ASP A 76 21.17 -4.52 -14.07
C ASP A 76 20.26 -3.28 -14.16
N LEU A 77 20.87 -2.13 -14.48
CA LEU A 77 20.20 -0.85 -14.59
C LEU A 77 19.04 -0.91 -15.58
N ASP A 78 19.19 -1.70 -16.65
CA ASP A 78 18.16 -1.88 -17.66
C ASP A 78 16.95 -2.63 -17.09
N LYS A 79 17.16 -3.60 -16.20
CA LYS A 79 16.07 -4.30 -15.52
C LYS A 79 15.32 -3.37 -14.56
N LEU A 80 16.03 -2.50 -13.82
CA LEU A 80 15.40 -1.50 -12.95
C LEU A 80 14.56 -0.51 -13.76
N ARG A 81 15.08 -0.01 -14.88
CA ARG A 81 14.34 0.88 -15.79
C ARG A 81 13.11 0.20 -16.38
N GLN A 82 13.24 -1.03 -16.87
CA GLN A 82 12.11 -1.80 -17.38
C GLN A 82 11.04 -2.03 -16.29
N PHE A 83 11.48 -2.33 -15.07
CA PHE A 83 10.57 -2.50 -13.94
C PHE A 83 9.85 -1.20 -13.56
N ALA A 84 10.55 -0.07 -13.52
CA ALA A 84 9.95 1.24 -13.25
C ALA A 84 8.92 1.62 -14.32
N VAL A 85 9.24 1.41 -15.61
CA VAL A 85 8.30 1.63 -16.72
C VAL A 85 7.08 0.70 -16.60
N LYS A 86 7.27 -0.55 -16.20
CA LYS A 86 6.17 -1.51 -15.99
C LYS A 86 5.26 -1.08 -14.83
N LEU A 87 5.84 -0.60 -13.72
CA LEU A 87 5.08 -0.07 -12.58
C LEU A 87 4.31 1.20 -12.96
N ASP A 88 4.93 2.11 -13.71
CA ASP A 88 4.32 3.35 -14.16
C ASP A 88 3.16 3.10 -15.13
N ARG A 89 3.31 2.18 -16.10
CA ARG A 89 2.22 1.73 -16.97
C ARG A 89 1.07 1.15 -16.17
N ARG A 90 1.35 0.20 -15.26
CA ARG A 90 0.32 -0.39 -14.40
C ARG A 90 -0.36 0.63 -13.50
N GLY A 91 0.38 1.61 -12.97
CA GLY A 91 -0.17 2.70 -12.17
C GLY A 91 -1.13 3.57 -12.98
N ARG A 92 -0.74 3.92 -14.22
CA ARG A 92 -1.59 4.67 -15.15
C ARG A 92 -2.83 3.89 -15.57
N ASP A 93 -2.67 2.63 -15.95
CA ASP A 93 -3.79 1.75 -16.32
C ASP A 93 -4.80 1.64 -15.16
N LEU A 94 -4.31 1.44 -13.93
CA LEU A 94 -5.16 1.42 -12.73
C LEU A 94 -5.83 2.77 -12.46
N SER A 95 -5.15 3.89 -12.71
CA SER A 95 -5.75 5.22 -12.53
C SER A 95 -6.86 5.49 -13.54
N LEU A 96 -6.73 4.99 -14.78
CA LEU A 96 -7.74 5.08 -15.83
C LEU A 96 -8.91 4.12 -15.57
N LEU A 97 -8.64 2.96 -14.99
CA LEU A 97 -9.67 1.97 -14.63
C LEU A 97 -10.39 2.32 -13.33
N ALA A 98 -9.80 3.13 -12.45
CA ALA A 98 -10.39 3.44 -11.16
C ALA A 98 -11.82 4.04 -11.23
N PRO A 99 -12.16 4.97 -12.15
CA PRO A 99 -13.54 5.45 -12.32
C PRO A 99 -14.50 4.35 -12.80
N ILE A 100 -14.05 3.54 -13.75
CA ILE A 100 -14.84 2.42 -14.31
C ILE A 100 -15.13 1.40 -13.21
N GLU A 101 -14.11 1.02 -12.44
CA GLU A 101 -14.26 0.08 -11.33
C GLU A 101 -15.10 0.66 -10.18
N ARG A 102 -15.02 1.96 -9.88
CA ARG A 102 -15.96 2.60 -8.93
C ARG A 102 -17.39 2.52 -9.43
N HIS A 103 -17.62 2.74 -10.72
CA HIS A 103 -18.95 2.62 -11.31
C HIS A 103 -19.44 1.17 -11.24
N ARG A 104 -18.59 0.21 -11.59
CA ARG A 104 -18.85 -1.23 -11.47
C ARG A 104 -19.21 -1.61 -10.03
N ALA A 105 -18.44 -1.16 -9.04
CA ALA A 105 -18.71 -1.40 -7.61
C ALA A 105 -20.10 -0.94 -7.19
N LYS A 106 -20.54 0.22 -7.67
CA LYS A 106 -21.88 0.77 -7.40
C LYS A 106 -22.96 -0.12 -7.99
N VAL A 107 -22.82 -0.54 -9.24
CA VAL A 107 -23.75 -1.48 -9.90
C VAL A 107 -23.83 -2.80 -9.12
N TYR A 108 -22.70 -3.30 -8.62
CA TYR A 108 -22.67 -4.49 -7.77
C TYR A 108 -23.34 -4.29 -6.42
N GLY A 109 -23.13 -3.15 -5.76
CA GLY A 109 -23.81 -2.80 -4.51
C GLY A 109 -25.32 -2.80 -4.69
N VAL A 110 -25.81 -2.15 -5.76
CA VAL A 110 -27.23 -2.14 -6.12
C VAL A 110 -27.77 -3.56 -6.36
N ARG A 111 -27.02 -4.39 -7.10
CA ARG A 111 -27.43 -5.79 -7.38
C ARG A 111 -27.58 -6.62 -6.10
N GLU A 112 -26.60 -6.55 -5.20
CA GLU A 112 -26.64 -7.31 -3.94
C GLU A 112 -27.71 -6.76 -2.98
N GLU A 113 -27.91 -5.45 -2.94
CA GLU A 113 -28.96 -4.84 -2.12
C GLU A 113 -30.36 -5.23 -2.62
N LEU A 114 -30.61 -5.18 -3.93
CA LEU A 114 -31.85 -5.66 -4.55
C LEU A 114 -32.06 -7.15 -4.28
N ALA A 115 -31.02 -7.98 -4.41
CA ALA A 115 -31.10 -9.40 -4.12
C ALA A 115 -31.41 -9.65 -2.63
N GLY A 116 -30.81 -8.89 -1.73
CA GLY A 116 -31.07 -8.94 -0.28
C GLY A 116 -32.53 -8.60 0.06
N CYS A 117 -33.04 -7.49 -0.46
CA CYS A 117 -34.44 -7.07 -0.24
C CYS A 117 -35.46 -8.11 -0.72
N ILE A 118 -35.20 -8.78 -1.86
CA ILE A 118 -36.11 -9.79 -2.42
C ILE A 118 -36.05 -11.11 -1.65
N VAL A 119 -34.88 -11.47 -1.11
CA VAL A 119 -34.76 -12.69 -0.30
C VAL A 119 -35.43 -12.51 1.06
N ASP A 120 -35.22 -11.36 1.71
CA ASP A 120 -35.70 -11.09 3.07
C ASP A 120 -37.25 -11.03 3.15
N THR A 121 -37.87 -10.39 2.16
CA THR A 121 -39.34 -10.33 1.98
C THR A 121 -39.98 -11.71 1.92
N LYS A 122 -39.30 -12.72 1.36
CA LYS A 122 -39.86 -14.07 1.21
C LYS A 122 -39.57 -14.98 2.40
N THR A 123 -38.46 -14.80 3.11
CA THR A 123 -38.23 -15.48 4.40
C THR A 123 -39.28 -15.09 5.45
N LEU A 124 -39.76 -13.84 5.40
CA LEU A 124 -40.91 -13.38 6.17
C LEU A 124 -42.22 -14.04 5.71
N ALA A 125 -42.45 -14.17 4.40
CA ALA A 125 -43.65 -14.83 3.83
C ALA A 125 -43.74 -16.32 4.12
N ALA A 126 -42.61 -17.02 4.18
CA ALA A 126 -42.58 -18.46 4.43
C ALA A 126 -42.70 -18.81 5.91
N ARG A 127 -42.40 -17.89 6.83
CA ARG A 127 -42.45 -18.13 8.28
C ARG A 127 -43.81 -17.82 8.93
N GLY A 128 -44.65 -17.03 8.28
CA GLY A 128 -46.03 -16.84 8.70
C GLY A 128 -46.93 -17.01 7.50
N GLY A 129 -47.83 -17.99 7.50
CA GLY A 129 -48.86 -18.19 6.47
C GLY A 129 -49.89 -17.06 6.37
N ALA A 130 -49.51 -15.83 6.72
CA ALA A 130 -50.27 -14.61 6.54
C ALA A 130 -49.90 -13.99 5.19
N THR A 131 -50.93 -13.60 4.43
CA THR A 131 -50.81 -12.67 3.32
C THR A 131 -49.96 -11.48 3.74
N LEU A 132 -48.77 -11.37 3.15
CA LEU A 132 -47.85 -10.26 3.42
C LEU A 132 -48.53 -8.98 2.93
N ASP A 133 -48.95 -8.14 3.86
CA ASP A 133 -49.39 -6.79 3.54
C ASP A 133 -48.15 -6.01 3.07
N ILE A 134 -48.06 -5.74 1.78
CA ILE A 134 -46.95 -5.02 1.14
C ILE A 134 -46.76 -3.63 1.77
N SER A 135 -47.82 -3.05 2.35
CA SER A 135 -47.73 -1.77 3.06
C SER A 135 -46.98 -1.85 4.41
N SER A 136 -46.81 -3.06 4.96
CA SER A 136 -46.08 -3.32 6.21
C SER A 136 -44.58 -3.56 6.02
N LEU A 137 -44.12 -3.72 4.77
CA LEU A 137 -42.70 -3.72 4.41
C LEU A 137 -42.14 -2.30 4.57
N ARG A 138 -41.90 -1.91 5.83
CA ARG A 138 -40.93 -0.85 6.09
C ARG A 138 -39.58 -1.36 5.60
N VAL A 139 -39.18 -0.93 4.39
CA VAL A 139 -37.77 -0.90 4.00
C VAL A 139 -37.06 -0.27 5.18
N LYS A 140 -36.32 -1.09 5.93
CA LYS A 140 -35.62 -0.63 7.12
C LYS A 140 -34.69 0.49 6.63
N PRO A 141 -34.88 1.77 7.00
CA PRO A 141 -34.05 2.87 6.52
C PRO A 141 -32.62 2.81 7.08
N SER A 142 -32.30 1.74 7.85
CA SER A 142 -31.02 1.55 8.50
C SER A 142 -29.90 1.13 7.55
N LEU A 143 -30.22 0.76 6.32
CA LEU A 143 -29.23 0.82 5.25
C LEU A 143 -29.25 2.26 4.77
N THR A 144 -28.26 3.04 5.20
CA THR A 144 -27.91 4.31 4.57
C THR A 144 -27.49 4.01 3.14
N VAL A 145 -28.50 3.79 2.29
CA VAL A 145 -28.38 3.81 0.83
C VAL A 145 -27.70 5.15 0.55
N SER A 146 -26.44 5.09 0.16
CA SER A 146 -25.67 6.30 -0.17
C SER A 146 -26.51 7.15 -1.12
N GLU A 147 -26.53 8.46 -0.93
CA GLU A 147 -27.26 9.41 -1.79
C GLU A 147 -27.00 9.18 -3.29
N ALA A 148 -25.81 8.67 -3.64
CA ALA A 148 -25.45 8.24 -4.99
C ALA A 148 -26.19 6.98 -5.48
N THR A 149 -26.44 6.01 -4.58
CA THR A 149 -27.27 4.84 -4.83
C THR A 149 -28.75 5.25 -4.92
N THR A 150 -29.20 6.21 -4.11
CA THR A 150 -30.56 6.77 -4.17
C THR A 150 -30.84 7.48 -5.49
N ASN A 151 -29.89 8.27 -6.01
CA ASN A 151 -30.02 8.94 -7.32
C ASN A 151 -29.96 7.97 -8.52
N MET A 152 -29.30 6.82 -8.37
CA MET A 152 -29.26 5.79 -9.41
C MET A 152 -30.48 4.84 -9.32
N LEU A 153 -30.98 4.61 -8.12
CA LEU A 153 -32.24 3.91 -7.86
C LEU A 153 -33.45 4.78 -8.20
N SER A 154 -33.37 6.11 -8.16
CA SER A 154 -34.49 6.98 -8.54
C SER A 154 -34.81 6.93 -10.03
N THR A 155 -33.87 6.51 -10.86
CA THR A 155 -34.10 6.24 -12.30
C THR A 155 -34.60 4.82 -12.58
N VAL A 156 -34.59 3.95 -11.57
CA VAL A 156 -34.95 2.53 -11.67
C VAL A 156 -36.26 2.32 -10.93
N ASP A 157 -37.32 1.90 -11.62
CA ASP A 157 -38.61 1.59 -10.99
C ASP A 157 -38.52 0.25 -10.22
N VAL A 158 -37.86 0.30 -9.05
CA VAL A 158 -37.71 -0.84 -8.13
C VAL A 158 -39.08 -1.42 -7.73
N PRO A 159 -40.10 -0.60 -7.38
CA PRO A 159 -41.44 -1.11 -7.12
C PRO A 159 -42.02 -1.93 -8.29
N GLU A 160 -41.89 -1.45 -9.53
CA GLU A 160 -42.35 -2.19 -10.71
C GLU A 160 -41.61 -3.53 -10.86
N LEU A 161 -40.29 -3.54 -10.74
CA LEU A 161 -39.48 -4.77 -10.81
C LEU A 161 -39.91 -5.80 -9.75
N LEU A 162 -40.08 -5.36 -8.51
CA LEU A 162 -40.53 -6.22 -7.40
C LEU A 162 -41.92 -6.79 -7.68
N SER A 163 -42.86 -5.95 -8.14
CA SER A 163 -44.22 -6.39 -8.44
C SER A 163 -44.26 -7.48 -9.53
N ARG A 164 -43.44 -7.33 -10.58
CA ARG A 164 -43.30 -8.33 -11.66
C ARG A 164 -42.72 -9.64 -11.15
N ILE A 165 -41.66 -9.58 -10.34
CA ILE A 165 -41.02 -10.78 -9.77
C ILE A 165 -42.00 -11.53 -8.86
N HIS A 166 -42.77 -10.81 -8.02
CA HIS A 166 -43.77 -11.43 -7.16
C HIS A 166 -44.90 -12.10 -7.96
N ALA A 167 -45.41 -11.44 -9.00
CA ALA A 167 -46.44 -11.99 -9.87
C ALA A 167 -45.97 -13.27 -10.60
N GLU A 168 -44.74 -13.26 -11.16
CA GLU A 168 -44.15 -14.44 -11.82
C GLU A 168 -43.90 -15.58 -10.83
N ALA A 169 -43.36 -15.27 -9.64
CA ALA A 169 -43.08 -16.27 -8.62
C ALA A 169 -44.36 -16.94 -8.08
N ALA A 170 -45.45 -16.19 -7.96
CA ALA A 170 -46.76 -16.71 -7.57
C ALA A 170 -47.35 -17.61 -8.66
N LYS A 171 -47.22 -17.23 -9.94
CA LYS A 171 -47.71 -18.00 -11.09
C LYS A 171 -46.97 -19.33 -11.28
N GLU A 172 -45.66 -19.34 -11.09
CA GLU A 172 -44.81 -20.51 -11.37
C GLU A 172 -44.40 -21.34 -10.14
N GLY A 173 -44.85 -20.95 -8.94
CA GLY A 173 -44.58 -21.71 -7.70
C GLY A 173 -43.09 -21.83 -7.34
N TRP A 174 -42.30 -20.77 -7.52
CA TRP A 174 -40.86 -20.83 -7.26
C TRP A 174 -40.54 -21.01 -5.77
N SER A 175 -39.76 -22.04 -5.41
CA SER A 175 -39.31 -22.30 -4.03
C SER A 175 -37.79 -22.50 -3.92
N GLY A 176 -37.26 -22.25 -2.72
CA GLY A 176 -35.87 -22.53 -2.33
C GLY A 176 -34.81 -21.96 -3.30
N ALA A 177 -33.84 -22.80 -3.69
CA ALA A 177 -32.73 -22.41 -4.56
C ALA A 177 -33.18 -21.98 -5.99
N LYS A 178 -34.33 -22.50 -6.48
CA LYS A 178 -34.86 -22.17 -7.81
C LYS A 178 -35.32 -20.71 -7.87
N LEU A 179 -35.95 -20.24 -6.79
CA LEU A 179 -36.31 -18.84 -6.63
C LEU A 179 -35.08 -17.94 -6.64
N THR A 180 -34.08 -18.21 -5.81
CA THR A 180 -32.87 -17.37 -5.72
C THR A 180 -32.17 -17.26 -7.07
N ARG A 181 -32.07 -18.37 -7.82
CA ARG A 181 -31.50 -18.37 -9.17
C ARG A 181 -32.34 -17.55 -10.17
N ARG A 182 -33.67 -17.68 -10.16
CA ARG A 182 -34.60 -16.95 -11.05
C ARG A 182 -34.64 -15.45 -10.75
N VAL A 183 -34.71 -15.08 -9.47
CA VAL A 183 -34.65 -13.68 -9.01
C VAL A 183 -33.34 -13.04 -9.46
N ARG A 184 -32.20 -13.70 -9.23
CA ARG A 184 -30.89 -13.17 -9.64
C ARG A 184 -30.81 -13.00 -11.17
N ALA A 185 -31.28 -13.98 -11.93
CA ALA A 185 -31.35 -13.87 -13.39
C ALA A 185 -32.25 -12.71 -13.88
N ARG A 186 -33.33 -12.42 -13.15
CA ARG A 186 -34.25 -11.31 -13.50
C ARG A 186 -33.66 -9.96 -13.15
N ILE A 187 -33.01 -9.83 -12.00
CA ILE A 187 -32.22 -8.64 -11.64
C ILE A 187 -31.11 -8.43 -12.69
N ASP A 188 -30.42 -9.49 -13.09
CA ASP A 188 -29.36 -9.41 -14.11
C ASP A 188 -29.91 -8.96 -15.47
N SER A 189 -31.05 -9.52 -15.90
CA SER A 189 -31.74 -9.12 -17.14
C SER A 189 -32.26 -7.68 -17.08
N PHE A 190 -32.75 -7.25 -15.92
CA PHE A 190 -33.24 -5.90 -15.70
C PHE A 190 -32.09 -4.89 -15.75
N LEU A 191 -31.00 -5.16 -15.03
CA LEU A 191 -29.78 -4.35 -15.07
C LEU A 191 -29.20 -4.30 -16.49
N ALA A 192 -29.17 -5.42 -17.22
CA ALA A 192 -28.68 -5.45 -18.59
C ALA A 192 -29.51 -4.58 -19.57
N GLY A 193 -30.80 -4.39 -19.29
CA GLY A 193 -31.67 -3.50 -20.09
C GLY A 193 -31.48 -2.01 -19.79
N GLN A 194 -30.95 -1.68 -18.61
CA GLN A 194 -30.67 -0.31 -18.18
C GLN A 194 -29.21 0.11 -18.45
N LEU A 195 -28.31 -0.87 -18.54
CA LEU A 195 -26.89 -0.68 -18.81
C LEU A 195 -26.61 -0.63 -20.31
N GLY A 196 -25.65 0.21 -20.73
CA GLY A 196 -25.27 0.36 -22.14
C GLY A 196 -24.62 -0.91 -22.72
N PRO A 197 -24.51 -1.04 -24.07
CA PRO A 197 -23.94 -2.22 -24.73
C PRO A 197 -22.53 -2.60 -24.24
N GLY A 198 -21.72 -1.62 -23.83
CA GLY A 198 -20.37 -1.83 -23.27
C GLY A 198 -20.35 -2.32 -21.81
N GLU A 199 -21.47 -2.20 -21.09
CA GLU A 199 -21.59 -2.49 -19.66
C GLU A 199 -22.32 -3.82 -19.39
N GLN A 200 -23.05 -4.35 -20.37
CA GLN A 200 -23.77 -5.62 -20.28
C GLN A 200 -22.85 -6.81 -19.92
N GLY A 201 -21.58 -6.78 -20.35
CA GLY A 201 -20.59 -7.80 -20.00
C GLY A 201 -20.16 -7.77 -18.52
N TRP A 202 -20.47 -6.71 -17.77
CA TRP A 202 -19.99 -6.56 -16.40
C TRP A 202 -20.75 -7.42 -15.39
N SER A 203 -22.00 -7.78 -15.65
CA SER A 203 -22.86 -8.54 -14.72
C SER A 203 -22.45 -10.02 -14.59
N GLY A 204 -21.94 -10.60 -15.68
CA GLY A 204 -21.47 -11.99 -15.74
C GLY A 204 -20.05 -12.19 -15.23
N GLU A 205 -19.11 -11.32 -15.64
CA GLU A 205 -17.68 -11.52 -15.41
C GLU A 205 -17.27 -11.34 -13.93
N VAL A 206 -17.83 -10.35 -13.21
CA VAL A 206 -17.41 -10.14 -11.79
C VAL A 206 -18.12 -11.03 -10.79
N ALA A 207 -19.27 -11.64 -11.11
CA ALA A 207 -19.80 -12.71 -10.25
C ALA A 207 -18.80 -13.88 -10.11
N TYR A 208 -18.03 -14.15 -11.17
CA TYR A 208 -16.98 -15.17 -11.19
C TYR A 208 -15.68 -14.69 -10.51
N GLN A 209 -15.18 -13.50 -10.87
CA GLN A 209 -13.93 -13.00 -10.29
C GLN A 209 -14.04 -12.64 -8.80
N PHE A 210 -15.21 -12.21 -8.32
CA PHE A 210 -15.42 -11.79 -6.93
C PHE A 210 -15.33 -12.96 -5.94
N ARG A 211 -15.74 -14.16 -6.37
CA ARG A 211 -15.73 -15.37 -5.54
C ARG A 211 -14.40 -16.12 -5.57
N ALA A 212 -13.61 -15.98 -6.64
CA ALA A 212 -12.38 -16.74 -6.84
C ALA A 212 -11.12 -16.09 -6.25
N ARG A 213 -11.15 -14.81 -5.86
CA ARG A 213 -9.91 -14.06 -5.54
C ARG A 213 -9.88 -13.34 -4.20
N SER A 214 -10.96 -13.36 -3.42
CA SER A 214 -11.02 -12.61 -2.17
C SER A 214 -10.29 -13.30 -1.00
N SER A 215 -9.23 -12.62 -0.57
CA SER A 215 -8.99 -12.14 0.79
C SER A 215 -8.07 -12.91 1.73
N ILE A 216 -7.94 -14.24 1.71
CA ILE A 216 -7.16 -14.90 2.80
C ILE A 216 -5.66 -14.59 2.70
N PHE A 217 -5.06 -14.76 1.52
CA PHE A 217 -3.62 -14.51 1.33
C PHE A 217 -3.25 -13.03 1.37
N GLY A 218 -4.14 -12.15 0.91
CA GLY A 218 -3.95 -10.70 0.97
C GLY A 218 -4.02 -10.19 2.40
N ILE A 219 -5.10 -10.50 3.12
CA ILE A 219 -5.24 -10.12 4.54
C ILE A 219 -4.06 -10.67 5.34
N PHE A 220 -3.63 -11.91 5.08
CA PHE A 220 -2.45 -12.48 5.72
C PHE A 220 -1.17 -11.68 5.41
N GLY A 221 -0.92 -11.31 4.14
CA GLY A 221 0.25 -10.51 3.75
C GLY A 221 0.26 -9.10 4.36
N LEU A 222 -0.89 -8.43 4.43
CA LEU A 222 -1.04 -7.13 5.09
C LEU A 222 -0.81 -7.26 6.60
N VAL A 223 -1.40 -8.28 7.24
CA VAL A 223 -1.23 -8.55 8.68
C VAL A 223 0.25 -8.81 8.99
N VAL A 224 0.95 -9.62 8.18
CA VAL A 224 2.39 -9.87 8.33
C VAL A 224 3.20 -8.58 8.16
N ALA A 225 2.89 -7.76 7.16
CA ALA A 225 3.59 -6.48 6.94
C ALA A 225 3.36 -5.47 8.08
N VAL A 226 2.13 -5.38 8.60
CA VAL A 226 1.79 -4.53 9.76
C VAL A 226 2.47 -5.04 11.02
N VAL A 227 2.47 -6.35 11.27
CA VAL A 227 3.14 -6.97 12.42
C VAL A 227 4.64 -6.75 12.35
N LEU A 228 5.27 -6.93 11.19
CA LEU A 228 6.70 -6.64 11.00
C LEU A 228 7.00 -5.15 11.21
N THR A 229 6.16 -4.26 10.70
CA THR A 229 6.36 -2.82 10.89
C THR A 229 6.18 -2.41 12.34
N ALA A 230 5.17 -2.96 13.02
CA ALA A 230 4.94 -2.74 14.44
C ALA A 230 6.09 -3.31 15.30
N ALA A 231 6.59 -4.51 14.98
CA ALA A 231 7.74 -5.10 15.65
C ALA A 231 9.01 -4.25 15.47
N VAL A 232 9.26 -3.75 14.25
CA VAL A 232 10.38 -2.83 14.00
C VAL A 232 10.18 -1.50 14.71
N SER A 233 8.95 -0.97 14.73
CA SER A 233 8.63 0.30 15.42
C SER A 233 8.80 0.18 16.94
N VAL A 234 8.35 -0.93 17.55
CA VAL A 234 8.53 -1.24 18.98
C VAL A 234 10.00 -1.50 19.30
N ALA A 235 10.73 -2.18 18.42
CA ALA A 235 12.18 -2.34 18.58
C ALA A 235 12.92 -1.00 18.51
N LEU A 236 12.41 -0.04 17.73
CA LEU A 236 12.95 1.31 17.60
C LEU A 236 12.54 2.25 18.75
N THR A 237 11.37 2.07 19.38
CA THR A 237 10.91 2.88 20.53
C THR A 237 11.34 2.34 21.89
N SER A 238 11.57 1.03 22.02
CA SER A 238 12.15 0.42 23.23
C SER A 238 13.63 0.73 23.38
N THR A 239 14.29 1.09 22.28
CA THR A 239 15.57 1.81 22.33
C THR A 239 15.31 3.28 22.54
N THR A 240 16.04 3.90 23.46
CA THR A 240 16.07 5.34 23.78
C THR A 240 16.54 6.26 22.63
N LEU A 241 16.25 5.88 21.39
CA LEU A 241 16.43 6.68 20.18
C LEU A 241 15.47 7.88 20.23
N SER A 242 16.01 9.09 20.16
CA SER A 242 15.21 10.30 20.09
C SER A 242 14.25 10.26 18.90
N GLY A 243 13.00 10.65 19.10
CA GLY A 243 11.89 10.46 18.15
C GLY A 243 12.10 11.00 16.73
N TRP A 244 13.06 11.91 16.51
CA TRP A 244 13.33 12.48 15.19
C TRP A 244 14.16 11.57 14.26
N ILE A 245 14.86 10.55 14.79
CA ILE A 245 15.64 9.58 13.98
C ILE A 245 14.89 8.26 13.79
N SER A 246 14.17 7.79 14.81
CA SER A 246 13.34 6.60 14.68
C SER A 246 12.18 6.81 13.70
N ALA A 247 11.68 8.04 13.56
CA ALA A 247 10.63 8.40 12.61
C ALA A 247 10.99 8.10 11.13
N PRO A 248 12.07 8.62 10.53
CA PRO A 248 12.40 8.34 9.13
C PRO A 248 12.71 6.88 8.84
N ILE A 249 13.34 6.15 9.79
CA ILE A 249 13.60 4.71 9.63
C ILE A 249 12.30 3.91 9.71
N ALA A 250 11.42 4.23 10.67
CA ALA A 250 10.10 3.61 10.76
C ALA A 250 9.26 3.92 9.51
N ILE A 251 9.33 5.14 8.97
CA ILE A 251 8.69 5.51 7.71
C ILE A 251 9.26 4.69 6.54
N ALA A 252 10.58 4.55 6.41
CA ALA A 252 11.20 3.77 5.34
C ALA A 252 10.82 2.28 5.43
N VAL A 253 10.86 1.69 6.62
CA VAL A 253 10.47 0.29 6.87
C VAL A 253 8.97 0.10 6.63
N PHE A 254 8.14 1.05 7.06
CA PHE A 254 6.72 1.06 6.76
C PHE A 254 6.51 1.10 5.25
N PHE A 255 7.20 1.98 4.52
CA PHE A 255 7.08 2.07 3.07
C PHE A 255 7.51 0.78 2.36
N VAL A 256 8.61 0.15 2.78
CA VAL A 256 9.06 -1.12 2.20
C VAL A 256 8.09 -2.25 2.52
N SER A 257 7.65 -2.36 3.78
CA SER A 257 6.70 -3.40 4.23
C SER A 257 5.34 -3.23 3.58
N VAL A 258 4.86 -2.00 3.44
CA VAL A 258 3.65 -1.65 2.69
C VAL A 258 3.83 -1.94 1.21
N THR A 259 4.99 -1.64 0.60
CA THR A 259 5.26 -1.99 -0.80
C THR A 259 5.18 -3.49 -1.01
N ILE A 260 5.89 -4.28 -0.20
CA ILE A 260 5.93 -5.74 -0.30
C ILE A 260 4.56 -6.34 0.00
N GLY A 261 3.88 -5.82 1.03
CA GLY A 261 2.54 -6.25 1.42
C GLY A 261 1.51 -5.96 0.35
N ILE A 262 1.58 -4.80 -0.31
CA ILE A 262 0.61 -4.33 -1.31
C ILE A 262 0.93 -4.83 -2.74
N LEU A 263 2.17 -5.19 -3.05
CA LEU A 263 2.56 -5.73 -4.37
C LEU A 263 1.69 -6.91 -4.87
N PRO A 264 1.29 -7.89 -4.03
CA PRO A 264 0.37 -8.96 -4.44
C PRO A 264 -1.11 -8.56 -4.45
N PHE A 265 -1.47 -7.36 -3.99
CA PHE A 265 -2.85 -6.89 -4.03
C PHE A 265 -3.20 -6.33 -5.42
N ASP A 266 -3.95 -7.13 -6.18
CA ASP A 266 -4.79 -6.64 -7.27
C ASP A 266 -6.20 -6.25 -6.77
N ASP A 267 -6.47 -6.39 -5.47
CA ASP A 267 -7.80 -6.15 -4.90
C ASP A 267 -8.09 -4.64 -4.79
N TRP A 268 -8.75 -4.15 -5.84
CA TRP A 268 -9.18 -2.79 -6.14
C TRP A 268 -10.07 -2.11 -5.09
N ARG A 269 -10.60 -2.86 -4.11
CA ARG A 269 -11.62 -2.39 -3.15
C ARG A 269 -11.12 -1.37 -2.12
N LEU A 270 -9.84 -1.39 -1.74
CA LEU A 270 -9.31 -0.49 -0.70
C LEU A 270 -8.67 0.80 -1.23
N GLY A 271 -8.90 1.13 -2.50
CA GLY A 271 -8.52 2.41 -3.07
C GLY A 271 -7.55 2.26 -4.22
N GLY A 272 -8.05 1.81 -5.38
CA GLY A 272 -7.29 1.77 -6.62
C GLY A 272 -6.57 3.09 -6.93
N SER A 273 -7.09 4.24 -6.48
CA SER A 273 -6.41 5.53 -6.59
C SER A 273 -5.20 5.68 -5.67
N LEU A 274 -5.27 5.20 -4.42
CA LEU A 274 -4.13 5.22 -3.49
C LEU A 274 -3.05 4.24 -3.97
N LEU A 275 -3.45 3.04 -4.40
CA LEU A 275 -2.56 2.05 -4.98
C LEU A 275 -1.89 2.55 -6.26
N ALA A 276 -2.65 3.21 -7.14
CA ALA A 276 -2.11 3.83 -8.35
C ALA A 276 -1.13 4.95 -8.00
N ALA A 277 -1.50 5.88 -7.11
CA ALA A 277 -0.62 6.96 -6.65
C ALA A 277 0.67 6.42 -6.03
N TRP A 278 0.55 5.36 -5.22
CA TRP A 278 1.68 4.65 -4.65
C TRP A 278 2.61 4.07 -5.71
N ARG A 279 2.06 3.26 -6.64
CA ARG A 279 2.85 2.64 -7.72
C ARG A 279 3.55 3.68 -8.60
N LEU A 280 2.88 4.80 -8.88
CA LEU A 280 3.46 5.94 -9.59
C LEU A 280 4.59 6.60 -8.78
N GLY A 281 4.40 6.77 -7.47
CA GLY A 281 5.44 7.25 -6.55
C GLY A 281 6.67 6.34 -6.55
N CYS A 282 6.49 5.04 -6.38
CA CYS A 282 7.57 4.06 -6.43
C CYS A 282 8.29 4.08 -7.79
N ALA A 283 7.55 4.15 -8.91
CA ALA A 283 8.14 4.23 -10.23
C ALA A 283 9.01 5.48 -10.40
N ARG A 284 8.54 6.65 -9.91
CA ARG A 284 9.32 7.90 -9.93
C ARG A 284 10.60 7.79 -9.12
N VAL A 285 10.53 7.23 -7.91
CA VAL A 285 11.71 7.01 -7.06
C VAL A 285 12.71 6.07 -7.73
N LEU A 286 12.24 4.97 -8.32
CA LEU A 286 13.10 4.02 -9.03
C LEU A 286 13.74 4.63 -10.29
N CYS A 287 13.01 5.45 -11.05
CA CYS A 287 13.59 6.18 -12.19
C CYS A 287 14.66 7.17 -11.75
N LEU A 288 14.40 7.97 -10.71
CA LEU A 288 15.39 8.91 -10.17
C LEU A 288 16.64 8.16 -9.71
N PHE A 289 16.47 7.03 -9.04
CA PHE A 289 17.57 6.19 -8.60
C PHE A 289 18.35 5.61 -9.78
N ALA A 290 17.66 5.11 -10.82
CA ALA A 290 18.30 4.60 -12.03
C ALA A 290 19.07 5.70 -12.77
N ASP A 291 18.54 6.92 -12.84
CA ASP A 291 19.23 8.03 -13.49
C ASP A 291 20.46 8.47 -12.69
N MET A 292 20.37 8.49 -11.35
CA MET A 292 21.54 8.73 -10.49
C MET A 292 22.64 7.68 -10.70
N ILE A 293 22.29 6.39 -10.84
CA ILE A 293 23.27 5.33 -11.13
C ILE A 293 23.83 5.43 -12.55
N GLY A 294 22.97 5.75 -13.52
CA GLY A 294 23.34 5.84 -14.94
C GLY A 294 24.36 6.94 -15.23
N ILE A 295 24.36 8.03 -14.46
CA ILE A 295 25.35 9.12 -14.58
C ILE A 295 26.74 8.69 -14.06
N THR A 296 26.84 7.59 -13.32
CA THR A 296 28.08 7.15 -12.65
C THR A 296 28.72 5.92 -13.31
N ARG A 297 29.34 6.05 -14.50
CA ARG A 297 30.45 5.15 -14.94
C ARG A 297 31.49 5.91 -15.78
N PRO A 298 32.81 5.68 -15.63
CA PRO A 298 33.51 4.77 -14.71
C PRO A 298 34.09 5.50 -13.48
N GLY A 299 33.91 4.92 -12.29
CA GLY A 299 34.25 5.53 -11.00
C GLY A 299 33.03 5.55 -10.08
N HIS A 300 32.61 4.36 -9.65
CA HIS A 300 31.32 4.12 -8.99
C HIS A 300 31.22 4.80 -7.62
N VAL A 301 30.73 6.03 -7.58
CA VAL A 301 30.45 6.78 -6.35
C VAL A 301 29.60 5.96 -5.38
N PHE A 302 28.64 5.19 -5.88
CA PHE A 302 27.82 4.29 -5.06
C PHE A 302 28.61 3.18 -4.38
N ARG A 303 29.65 2.63 -5.02
CA ARG A 303 30.54 1.65 -4.38
C ARG A 303 31.38 2.29 -3.28
N TRP A 304 31.84 3.52 -3.50
CA TRP A 304 32.53 4.29 -2.48
C TRP A 304 31.61 4.65 -1.32
N VAL A 305 30.37 5.05 -1.59
CA VAL A 305 29.35 5.28 -0.56
C VAL A 305 29.06 4.00 0.20
N ALA A 306 28.84 2.88 -0.50
CA ALA A 306 28.62 1.58 0.14
C ALA A 306 29.82 1.17 1.02
N LEU A 307 31.05 1.33 0.52
CA LEU A 307 32.26 1.06 1.28
C LEU A 307 32.36 1.96 2.52
N LEU A 308 32.09 3.26 2.38
CA LEU A 308 32.11 4.21 3.50
C LEU A 308 31.03 3.88 4.54
N LEU A 309 29.82 3.54 4.10
CA LEU A 309 28.74 3.10 4.98
C LEU A 309 29.11 1.81 5.72
N PHE A 310 29.71 0.85 5.01
CA PHE A 310 30.15 -0.41 5.59
C PHE A 310 31.27 -0.19 6.62
N LEU A 311 32.31 0.57 6.26
CA LEU A 311 33.43 0.88 7.14
C LEU A 311 32.96 1.65 8.38
N ALA A 312 32.12 2.68 8.21
CA ALA A 312 31.55 3.42 9.32
C ALA A 312 30.72 2.51 10.24
N GLY A 313 29.90 1.64 9.64
CA GLY A 313 29.10 0.71 10.41
C GLY A 313 29.91 -0.33 11.16
N MET A 314 30.99 -0.85 10.56
CA MET A 314 31.97 -1.72 11.19
C MET A 314 32.68 -1.04 12.37
N HIS A 315 33.09 0.23 12.23
CA HIS A 315 33.72 0.97 13.31
C HIS A 315 32.78 1.12 14.51
N PHE A 316 31.52 1.44 14.29
CA PHE A 316 30.54 1.55 15.38
C PHE A 316 30.23 0.22 16.05
N ASP A 317 30.23 -0.88 15.31
CA ASP A 317 30.00 -2.21 15.89
C ASP A 317 31.21 -2.68 16.70
N LEU A 318 32.42 -2.44 16.20
CA LEU A 318 33.67 -2.78 16.89
C LEU A 318 33.84 -1.98 18.18
N LEU A 319 33.58 -0.67 18.15
CA LEU A 319 33.75 0.20 19.32
C LEU A 319 32.71 -0.06 20.42
N ALA A 320 31.63 -0.77 20.12
CA ALA A 320 30.58 -1.10 21.09
C ALA A 320 30.70 -2.52 21.66
N ALA A 321 31.65 -3.32 21.16
CA ALA A 321 31.97 -4.66 21.62
C ALA A 321 33.06 -4.60 22.69
#